data_AF-A0A8T5KT76-F1
#
_entry.id   AF-A0A8T5KT76-F1
#
_cell.length_a   1.000
_cell.length_b   1.000
_cell.length_c   1.000
_cell.angle_alpha   90.00
_cell.angle_beta   90.00
_cell.angle_gamma   90.00
#
_symmetry.space_group_name_H-M   'P 1'
#
loop_
_entity.id
_entity.type
_entity.pdbx_description
1 polymer ?
#
loop_
_entity_poly.entity_id
_entity_poly.type
_entity_poly.pdbx_seq_one_letter_code
_entity_poly.pdbx_strand_id
1 'polypeptide(L)'
;MVERCLKSGICCKLFLINLTEEEYKSGKYKTQFEMFVPVKDFKEAEMCGANIIEQKKDGSCYYLKGTKCSIHNSRPMACREFFCNSKNKKFKEMIAEIKEMKRLQ
;
A
#
# COMPACT_ATOMS: atom_id res chain seq x y z
N MET A 1 -20.66 -7.77 -10.76
CA MET A 1 -19.58 -8.35 -9.92
C MET A 1 -19.14 -7.26 -8.97
N VAL A 2 -19.27 -7.46 -7.66
CA VAL A 2 -18.94 -6.42 -6.66
C VAL A 2 -17.42 -6.26 -6.59
N GLU A 3 -16.93 -5.04 -6.78
CA GLU A 3 -15.54 -4.69 -6.50
C GLU A 3 -15.32 -4.78 -4.98
N ARG A 4 -14.75 -5.90 -4.53
CA ARG A 4 -14.52 -6.16 -3.11
C ARG A 4 -13.10 -6.67 -2.90
N CYS A 5 -12.49 -6.24 -1.80
CA CYS A 5 -11.20 -6.76 -1.40
C CYS A 5 -11.35 -8.22 -0.97
N LEU A 6 -10.56 -9.10 -1.60
CA LEU A 6 -10.54 -10.54 -1.29
C LEU A 6 -9.69 -10.88 -0.05
N LYS A 7 -9.10 -9.87 0.61
CA LYS A 7 -8.24 -10.02 1.79
C LYS A 7 -7.05 -10.97 1.58
N SER A 8 -6.59 -11.17 0.34
CA SER A 8 -5.51 -12.10 0.01
C SER A 8 -4.10 -11.57 0.31
N GLY A 9 -3.97 -10.30 0.71
CA GLY A 9 -2.67 -9.68 1.04
C GLY A 9 -1.69 -9.54 -0.12
N ILE A 10 -2.04 -9.95 -1.34
CA ILE A 10 -1.11 -9.96 -2.48
C ILE A 10 -0.68 -8.56 -2.91
N CYS A 11 -1.58 -7.58 -2.85
CA CYS A 11 -1.24 -6.18 -3.09
C CYS A 11 -0.20 -5.66 -2.08
N CYS A 12 -0.25 -6.13 -0.83
CA CYS A 12 0.74 -5.79 0.20
C CYS A 12 2.11 -6.43 -0.07
N LYS A 13 2.23 -7.40 -0.99
CA LYS A 13 3.52 -7.96 -1.40
C LYS A 13 4.15 -7.23 -2.59
N LEU A 14 3.33 -6.54 -3.38
CA LEU A 14 3.73 -6.03 -4.69
C LEU A 14 3.86 -4.50 -4.74
N PHE A 15 3.04 -3.77 -3.98
CA PHE A 15 2.91 -2.33 -4.19
C PHE A 15 3.37 -1.51 -2.99
N LEU A 16 3.97 -0.36 -3.32
CA LEU A 16 4.20 0.74 -2.40
C LEU A 16 2.87 1.46 -2.13
N ILE A 17 2.63 1.83 -0.88
CA ILE A 17 1.37 2.45 -0.46
C ILE A 17 1.65 3.89 -0.04
N ASN A 18 1.32 4.83 -0.93
CA ASN A 18 1.34 6.26 -0.65
C ASN A 18 0.19 6.62 0.30
N LEU A 19 0.50 7.42 1.32
CA LEU A 19 -0.48 8.06 2.17
C LEU A 19 -0.89 9.42 1.60
N THR A 20 -2.15 9.80 1.83
CA THR A 20 -2.57 11.20 1.63
C THR A 20 -1.94 12.11 2.68
N GLU A 21 -2.00 13.42 2.47
CA GLU A 21 -1.51 14.40 3.43
C GLU A 21 -2.15 14.24 4.82
N GLU A 22 -3.47 14.06 4.86
CA GLU A 22 -4.21 13.83 6.11
C GLU A 22 -3.78 12.52 6.79
N GLU A 23 -3.61 11.44 6.03
CA GLU A 23 -3.19 10.15 6.54
C GLU A 23 -1.76 10.17 7.08
N TYR A 24 -0.85 10.86 6.38
CA TYR A 24 0.53 11.05 6.80
C TYR A 24 0.61 11.87 8.10
N LYS A 25 -0.05 13.04 8.11
CA LYS A 25 -0.07 13.95 9.29
C LYS A 25 -0.74 13.31 10.51
N SER A 26 -1.64 12.35 10.32
CA SER A 26 -2.30 11.66 11.43
C SER A 26 -1.35 10.81 12.28
N GLY A 27 -0.17 10.44 11.78
CA GLY A 27 0.77 9.54 12.46
C GLY A 27 0.25 8.11 12.68
N LYS A 28 -0.88 7.75 12.07
CA LYS A 28 -1.53 6.45 12.27
C LYS A 28 -0.78 5.29 11.63
N TYR A 29 -0.01 5.57 10.58
CA TYR A 29 0.69 4.57 9.78
C TYR A 29 2.19 4.75 9.91
N LYS A 30 2.91 3.63 10.03
CA LYS A 30 4.38 3.62 10.04
C LYS A 30 4.90 3.88 8.64
N THR A 31 5.75 4.88 8.46
CA THR A 31 6.24 5.31 7.14
C THR A 31 7.72 5.04 6.94
N GLN A 32 8.13 5.07 5.67
CA GLN A 32 9.54 5.04 5.29
C GLN A 32 10.25 6.26 5.89
N PHE A 33 11.44 6.05 6.44
CA PHE A 33 12.32 7.12 6.94
C PHE A 33 11.84 7.90 8.18
N GLU A 34 10.83 7.40 8.91
CA GLU A 34 10.40 8.00 10.19
C GLU A 34 11.58 8.21 11.17
N MET A 35 12.60 7.35 11.08
CA MET A 35 13.82 7.42 11.90
C MET A 35 14.95 8.30 11.35
N PHE A 36 14.87 8.81 10.11
CA PHE A 36 16.05 9.36 9.42
C PHE A 36 16.09 10.87 9.18
N VAL A 37 14.98 11.62 9.07
CA VAL A 37 15.03 13.11 9.00
C VAL A 37 13.66 13.70 9.39
N PRO A 38 13.59 14.82 10.14
CA PRO A 38 12.38 15.62 10.20
C PRO A 38 12.11 16.25 8.84
N VAL A 39 11.19 15.65 8.09
CA VAL A 39 10.67 16.23 6.85
C VAL A 39 9.88 17.49 7.20
N LYS A 40 10.13 18.61 6.52
CA LYS A 40 9.55 19.91 6.93
C LYS A 40 8.06 19.99 6.67
N ASP A 41 7.61 19.36 5.60
CA ASP A 41 6.21 19.33 5.19
C ASP A 41 5.88 18.07 4.36
N PHE A 42 4.59 17.89 4.06
CA PHE A 42 4.11 16.75 3.29
C PHE A 42 4.62 16.73 1.84
N LYS A 43 4.87 17.89 1.24
CA LYS A 43 5.34 17.97 -0.15
C LYS A 43 6.75 17.40 -0.27
N GLU A 44 7.63 17.75 0.67
CA GLU A 44 8.95 17.14 0.76
C GLU A 44 8.84 15.64 1.04
N ALA A 45 7.91 15.21 1.91
CA ALA A 45 7.69 13.80 2.21
C ALA A 45 7.20 12.99 1.00
N GLU A 46 6.33 13.57 0.17
CA GLU A 46 5.86 12.96 -1.07
C GLU A 46 6.98 12.87 -2.11
N MET A 47 7.82 13.91 -2.23
CA MET A 47 8.93 13.93 -3.17
C MET A 47 10.01 12.88 -2.85
N CYS A 48 10.30 12.64 -1.57
CA CYS A 48 11.32 11.68 -1.15
C CYS A 48 10.76 10.29 -0.80
N GLY A 49 9.45 10.09 -0.90
CA GLY A 49 8.78 8.84 -0.55
C GLY A 49 8.67 8.56 0.94
N ALA A 50 8.93 9.55 1.81
CA ALA A 50 8.68 9.44 3.25
C ALA A 50 7.18 9.34 3.59
N ASN A 51 6.28 9.68 2.66
CA ASN A 51 4.83 9.43 2.82
C ASN A 51 4.41 7.99 2.49
N ILE A 52 5.34 7.11 2.12
CA ILE A 52 5.04 5.72 1.79
C ILE A 52 5.04 4.88 3.08
N ILE A 53 4.11 3.94 3.22
CA ILE A 53 4.13 2.98 4.32
C ILE A 53 5.42 2.16 4.31
N GLU A 54 5.99 1.93 5.49
CA GLU A 54 7.19 1.12 5.67
C GLU A 54 7.05 -0.27 5.02
N GLN A 55 8.15 -0.74 4.44
CA GLN A 55 8.30 -2.09 3.94
C GLN A 55 9.16 -2.91 4.89
N LYS A 56 8.86 -4.20 4.98
CA LYS A 56 9.75 -5.16 5.62
C LYS A 56 10.98 -5.39 4.74
N LYS A 57 11.95 -6.13 5.30
CA LYS A 57 13.18 -6.54 4.58
C LYS A 57 12.92 -7.28 3.27
N ASP A 58 11.79 -7.99 3.15
CA ASP A 58 11.39 -8.71 1.94
C ASP A 58 10.64 -7.84 0.91
N GLY A 59 10.56 -6.52 1.14
CA GLY A 59 9.84 -5.58 0.28
C GLY A 59 8.32 -5.59 0.47
N SER A 60 7.76 -6.49 1.28
CA SER A 60 6.33 -6.47 1.57
C SER A 60 5.96 -5.33 2.52
N CYS A 61 4.74 -4.83 2.44
CA CYS A 61 4.20 -3.83 3.35
C CYS A 61 4.33 -4.29 4.81
N TYR A 62 4.73 -3.37 5.70
CA TYR A 62 4.87 -3.59 7.14
C TYR A 62 3.63 -4.25 7.77
N TYR A 63 2.43 -3.88 7.32
CA TYR A 63 1.17 -4.39 7.84
C TYR A 63 0.70 -5.73 7.22
N LEU A 64 1.51 -6.39 6.39
CA LEU A 64 1.23 -7.77 5.97
C LEU A 64 1.54 -8.73 7.12
N LYS A 65 0.55 -9.47 7.63
CA LYS A 65 0.74 -10.54 8.62
C LYS A 65 0.32 -11.88 8.03
N GLY A 66 1.28 -12.78 7.82
CA GLY A 66 1.07 -14.00 7.04
C GLY A 66 0.60 -13.66 5.63
N THR A 67 -0.62 -14.09 5.27
CA THR A 67 -1.23 -13.83 3.97
C THR A 67 -2.29 -12.71 3.99
N LYS A 68 -2.43 -11.97 5.10
CA LYS A 68 -3.51 -10.99 5.28
C LYS A 68 -3.00 -9.62 5.73
N CYS A 69 -3.70 -8.56 5.35
CA CYS A 69 -3.44 -7.20 5.83
C CYS A 69 -3.98 -7.03 7.26
N SER A 70 -3.11 -6.68 8.21
CA SER A 70 -3.51 -6.52 9.62
C SER A 70 -4.35 -5.28 9.89
N ILE A 71 -4.28 -4.27 9.01
CA ILE A 71 -5.05 -3.02 9.11
C ILE A 71 -6.18 -2.95 8.08
N HIS A 72 -6.68 -4.08 7.59
CA HIS A 72 -7.63 -4.13 6.46
C HIS A 72 -8.82 -3.16 6.62
N ASN A 73 -9.41 -3.05 7.81
CA ASN A 73 -10.59 -2.20 8.04
C ASN A 73 -10.25 -0.72 8.14
N SER A 74 -9.02 -0.40 8.54
CA SER A 74 -8.51 0.95 8.68
C SER A 74 -7.45 1.27 7.63
N ARG A 75 -7.49 0.59 6.48
CA ARG A 75 -6.45 0.71 5.45
C ARG A 75 -6.47 2.10 4.80
N PRO A 76 -5.33 2.59 4.29
CA PRO A 76 -5.23 3.88 3.63
C PRO A 76 -6.14 4.00 2.40
N MET A 77 -6.38 5.23 1.95
CA MET A 77 -7.20 5.53 0.78
C MET A 77 -6.70 4.82 -0.48
N ALA A 78 -5.39 4.82 -0.74
CA ALA A 78 -4.80 4.08 -1.86
C ALA A 78 -5.19 2.58 -1.86
N CYS A 79 -5.23 1.95 -0.68
CA CYS A 79 -5.65 0.56 -0.50
C CYS A 79 -7.18 0.35 -0.56
N ARG A 80 -7.99 1.41 -0.45
CA ARG A 80 -9.45 1.34 -0.59
C ARG A 80 -9.90 1.47 -2.02
N GLU A 81 -9.19 2.26 -2.82
CA GLU A 81 -9.50 2.48 -4.22
C GLU A 81 -9.16 1.28 -5.11
N PHE A 82 -8.11 0.54 -4.76
CA PHE A 82 -7.65 -0.58 -5.57
C PHE A 82 -8.33 -1.91 -5.19
N PHE A 83 -8.86 -2.60 -6.19
CA PHE A 83 -9.35 -3.97 -6.07
C PHE A 83 -8.69 -4.87 -7.13
N CYS A 84 -8.20 -6.05 -6.72
CA CYS A 84 -7.53 -6.98 -7.63
C CYS A 84 -8.44 -7.50 -8.76
N ASN A 85 -9.75 -7.34 -8.64
CA ASN A 85 -10.75 -7.68 -9.65
C ASN A 85 -11.38 -6.43 -10.31
N SER A 86 -10.82 -5.24 -10.09
CA SER A 86 -11.34 -4.02 -10.69
C SER A 86 -11.25 -4.11 -12.22
N LYS A 87 -12.22 -3.49 -12.89
CA LYS A 87 -12.20 -3.33 -14.35
C LYS A 87 -11.71 -1.94 -14.78
N ASN A 88 -11.34 -1.10 -13.82
CA ASN A 88 -10.87 0.25 -14.11
C ASN A 88 -9.54 0.18 -14.87
N LYS A 89 -9.48 0.83 -16.05
CA LYS A 89 -8.30 0.84 -16.91
C LYS A 89 -7.06 1.39 -16.20
N LYS A 90 -7.23 2.30 -15.22
CA LYS A 90 -6.13 2.84 -14.42
C LYS A 90 -5.32 1.79 -13.66
N PHE A 91 -5.92 0.61 -13.42
CA PHE A 91 -5.32 -0.47 -12.65
C PHE A 91 -4.91 -1.69 -13.49
N LYS A 92 -4.97 -1.59 -14.82
CA LYS A 92 -4.77 -2.72 -15.72
C LYS A 92 -3.42 -3.43 -15.51
N GLU A 93 -2.35 -2.66 -15.37
CA GLU A 93 -0.98 -3.16 -15.19
C GLU A 93 -0.80 -3.83 -13.82
N MET A 94 -1.21 -3.13 -12.75
CA MET A 94 -1.22 -3.69 -11.39
C MET A 94 -1.97 -5.03 -11.30
N ILE A 95 -3.11 -5.16 -12.01
CA ILE A 95 -3.89 -6.40 -12.04
C ILE A 95 -3.15 -7.50 -12.81
N ALA A 96 -2.43 -7.15 -13.88
CA ALA A 96 -1.62 -8.11 -14.63
C ALA A 96 -0.47 -8.66 -13.76
N GLU A 97 0.25 -7.80 -13.04
CA GLU A 97 1.30 -8.22 -12.10
C GLU A 97 0.76 -9.14 -11.00
N ILE A 98 -0.40 -8.82 -10.42
CA ILE A 98 -1.04 -9.69 -9.43
C ILE A 98 -1.38 -11.06 -10.01
N LYS A 99 -1.88 -11.12 -11.26
CA LYS A 99 -2.22 -12.40 -11.91
C LYS A 99 -0.96 -13.24 -12.13
N GLU A 100 0.13 -12.61 -12.52
CA GLU A 100 1.40 -13.29 -12.73
C GLU A 100 1.98 -13.82 -11.41
N MET A 101 2.00 -12.98 -10.36
CA MET A 101 2.45 -13.41 -9.04
C MET A 101 1.64 -14.60 -8.48
N LYS A 102 0.33 -14.68 -8.80
CA LYS A 102 -0.50 -15.82 -8.42
C LYS A 102 -0.19 -17.10 -9.19
N ARG A 103 0.41 -17.02 -10.37
CA ARG A 103 0.82 -18.19 -11.16
C ARG A 103 2.14 -18.79 -10.67
N LEU A 104 2.97 -17.99 -10.03
CA LEU A 104 4.29 -18.39 -9.51
C LEU A 104 4.24 -18.93 -8.07
N GLN A 105 3.07 -18.96 -7.42
CA GLN A 105 2.83 -19.47 -6.07
C GLN A 105 2.04 -20.77 -6.13
#